data_AF-A0A2G5VC90-F1
#
_entry.id   AF-A0A2G5VC90-F1
#
_cell.length_a   1.000
_cell.length_b   1.000
_cell.length_c   1.000
_cell.angle_alpha   90.00
_cell.angle_beta   90.00
_cell.angle_gamma   90.00
#
_symmetry.space_group_name_H-M   'P 1'
#
loop_
_entity.id
_entity.type
_entity.pdbx_description
1 polymer ?
#
loop_
_entity_poly.entity_id
_entity_poly.type
_entity_poly.pdbx_seq_one_letter_code
_entity_poly.pdbx_strand_id
1 'polypeptide(L)'
;MSLIMPRIGQLLNLMPNTRRTTATHPEIQRRANLVMFGLISKLSTKYLVFRIPGFQNVEKSLPLHLNHLAISADKIRLDGSEYYLKDRLRRTQNYDPTFEKLVFDLIGNRPMISTKKLEFRISAKSDSWVYQFIVSLKIKAEAFETSGFSLSYEELDRISNILGPKPLKEFSTKLDNYEILAHPIVRNSEKLVLYSGRVNFNHNEVNHSNIHLKNYKNQYTLMNYLNEWIEYDNDIGMEFSGDIELEKNSFWALLEVKIWIKEMMYLKKIGSDGRRVKADERFPNTVYSISMPRTNDPDTEIQISLVKNGPKLQIHQKVQISGTAIPERFDSVNLELKFWDTQLKIRIWCAHWCYSVPGHLIFICLLFLFCSRFLVDNFCELRFFSVFCFLGILLLVYGHFHLKGRTILDVLKRNIVIFVFGNVEYFVISYFFLIFSGHSCKKNL
;
A
#
# COMPACT_ATOMS: atom_id res chain seq x y z
N MET A 1 -21.99 6.25 22.34
CA MET A 1 -22.53 5.25 21.40
C MET A 1 -23.52 4.37 22.16
N SER A 2 -24.58 5.02 22.63
CA SER A 2 -25.65 4.54 23.50
C SER A 2 -26.84 5.46 23.18
N LEU A 3 -28.03 4.90 22.99
CA LEU A 3 -29.24 5.48 22.39
C LEU A 3 -29.38 5.12 20.90
N ILE A 4 -30.13 4.03 20.65
CA ILE A 4 -31.18 3.87 19.62
C ILE A 4 -31.77 2.47 19.87
N MET A 5 -32.86 2.41 20.63
CA MET A 5 -33.85 1.32 20.79
C MET A 5 -34.76 1.82 21.93
N PRO A 6 -36.00 2.28 21.65
CA PRO A 6 -37.12 1.35 21.52
C PRO A 6 -38.25 1.84 20.59
N ARG A 7 -38.51 1.15 19.47
CA ARG A 7 -39.73 1.35 18.64
C ARG A 7 -40.19 0.07 17.92
N ILE A 8 -40.20 -1.06 18.63
CA ILE A 8 -40.78 -2.33 18.14
C ILE A 8 -42.01 -2.78 18.97
N GLY A 9 -42.36 -2.05 20.04
CA GLY A 9 -43.46 -2.42 20.93
C GLY A 9 -44.88 -2.03 20.51
N GLN A 10 -45.07 -1.30 19.39
CA GLN A 10 -46.39 -0.72 19.04
C GLN A 10 -47.07 -1.31 17.79
N LEU A 11 -46.49 -2.33 17.15
CA LEU A 11 -47.06 -2.95 15.93
C LEU A 11 -47.77 -4.31 16.19
N LEU A 12 -47.97 -4.70 17.45
CA LEU A 12 -48.64 -5.96 17.82
C LEU A 12 -50.09 -5.81 18.33
N ASN A 13 -50.68 -4.60 18.31
CA ASN A 13 -52.04 -4.36 18.83
C ASN A 13 -53.15 -4.30 17.77
N LEU A 14 -52.92 -4.83 16.56
CA LEU A 14 -53.95 -4.91 15.52
C LEU A 14 -53.98 -6.30 14.90
N MET A 15 -54.61 -7.27 15.56
CA MET A 15 -55.35 -8.36 14.90
C MET A 15 -56.25 -9.14 15.89
N PRO A 16 -57.39 -9.69 15.43
CA PRO A 16 -58.51 -10.09 16.28
C PRO A 16 -58.43 -11.53 16.79
N ASN A 17 -59.07 -11.72 17.96
CA ASN A 17 -59.34 -12.96 18.67
C ASN A 17 -59.63 -14.17 17.76
N THR A 18 -58.76 -15.19 17.82
CA THR A 18 -59.11 -16.58 17.50
C THR A 18 -58.49 -17.53 18.52
N ARG A 19 -59.20 -18.64 18.74
CA ARG A 19 -59.27 -19.46 19.96
C ARG A 19 -57.95 -20.10 20.41
N ARG A 20 -57.78 -20.14 21.74
CA ARG A 20 -56.76 -20.90 22.48
C ARG A 20 -56.73 -22.37 22.06
N THR A 21 -55.58 -22.82 21.55
CA THR A 21 -55.10 -24.20 21.70
C THR A 21 -53.70 -24.12 22.31
N THR A 22 -53.52 -24.80 23.44
CA THR A 22 -52.27 -24.89 24.18
C THR A 22 -51.32 -25.84 23.45
N ALA A 23 -50.50 -25.29 22.56
CA ALA A 23 -49.29 -25.94 22.07
C ALA A 23 -48.08 -25.26 22.71
N THR A 24 -47.15 -26.06 23.24
CA THR A 24 -45.97 -25.59 23.97
C THR A 24 -45.04 -24.78 23.07
N HIS A 25 -44.48 -23.72 23.67
CA HIS A 25 -43.70 -22.64 23.06
C HIS A 25 -42.51 -23.04 22.13
N PRO A 26 -41.89 -24.24 22.22
CA PRO A 26 -40.83 -24.62 21.27
C PRO A 26 -41.33 -25.07 19.88
N GLU A 27 -42.55 -25.61 19.78
CA GLU A 27 -43.05 -26.20 18.53
C GLU A 27 -43.66 -25.17 17.57
N ILE A 28 -44.30 -24.14 18.10
CA ILE A 28 -44.80 -23.01 17.30
C ILE A 28 -43.63 -22.23 16.68
N GLN A 29 -42.52 -22.08 17.41
CA GLN A 29 -41.32 -21.40 16.91
C GLN A 29 -40.56 -22.24 15.87
N ARG A 30 -40.54 -23.58 16.01
CA ARG A 30 -40.02 -24.48 14.97
C ARG A 30 -40.89 -24.49 13.71
N ARG A 31 -42.23 -24.49 13.83
CA ARG A 31 -43.14 -24.47 12.68
C ARG A 31 -43.19 -23.11 11.99
N ALA A 32 -43.12 -22.00 12.73
CA ALA A 32 -42.98 -20.66 12.14
C ALA A 32 -41.65 -20.51 11.39
N ASN A 33 -40.54 -21.05 11.92
CA ASN A 33 -39.26 -21.06 11.23
C ASN A 33 -39.25 -22.00 10.01
N LEU A 34 -39.92 -23.16 10.05
CA LEU A 34 -40.04 -24.06 8.90
C LEU A 34 -40.95 -23.52 7.79
N VAL A 35 -41.99 -22.74 8.13
CA VAL A 35 -42.84 -22.06 7.15
C VAL A 35 -42.14 -20.82 6.58
N MET A 36 -41.35 -20.08 7.37
CA MET A 36 -40.49 -19.00 6.88
C MET A 36 -39.35 -19.52 6.00
N PHE A 37 -38.64 -20.58 6.39
CA PHE A 37 -37.61 -21.20 5.55
C PHE A 37 -38.19 -21.94 4.34
N GLY A 38 -39.40 -22.49 4.45
CA GLY A 38 -40.14 -23.10 3.34
C GLY A 38 -40.65 -22.06 2.33
N LEU A 39 -41.07 -20.87 2.79
CA LEU A 39 -41.44 -19.75 1.93
C LEU A 39 -40.21 -19.07 1.32
N ILE A 40 -39.11 -18.94 2.07
CA ILE A 40 -37.84 -18.42 1.55
C ILE A 40 -37.20 -19.41 0.56
N SER A 41 -37.34 -20.74 0.76
CA SER A 41 -36.81 -21.74 -0.18
C SER A 41 -37.71 -21.98 -1.40
N LYS A 42 -39.05 -21.88 -1.27
CA LYS A 42 -39.97 -21.90 -2.43
C LYS A 42 -40.07 -20.58 -3.20
N LEU A 43 -39.59 -19.46 -2.65
CA LEU A 43 -39.40 -18.21 -3.39
C LEU A 43 -38.01 -18.11 -4.05
N SER A 44 -37.11 -19.09 -3.84
CA SER A 44 -35.79 -19.15 -4.48
C SER A 44 -35.80 -19.81 -5.88
N THR A 45 -36.96 -20.32 -6.30
CA THR A 45 -37.19 -20.97 -7.59
C THR A 45 -38.23 -20.15 -8.36
N LYS A 46 -37.79 -19.53 -9.48
CA LYS A 46 -38.58 -18.74 -10.46
C LYS A 46 -38.70 -17.23 -10.27
N TYR A 47 -37.63 -16.54 -9.90
CA TYR A 47 -37.44 -15.15 -10.36
C TYR A 47 -36.13 -15.04 -11.15
N LEU A 48 -36.30 -14.85 -12.46
CA LEU A 48 -35.28 -14.33 -13.36
C LEU A 48 -34.65 -13.08 -12.76
N VAL A 49 -33.34 -12.95 -12.90
CA VAL A 49 -32.58 -11.70 -13.02
C VAL A 49 -33.10 -10.60 -12.11
N PHE A 50 -32.46 -10.48 -10.94
CA PHE A 50 -32.57 -9.31 -10.07
C PHE A 50 -32.65 -8.05 -10.93
N ARG A 51 -33.85 -7.47 -10.91
CA ARG A 51 -34.14 -6.14 -11.43
C ARG A 51 -33.14 -5.20 -10.76
N ILE A 52 -32.17 -4.67 -11.48
CA ILE A 52 -31.29 -3.64 -10.93
C ILE A 52 -32.22 -2.49 -10.52
N PRO A 53 -32.32 -2.12 -9.23
CA PRO A 53 -33.37 -1.22 -8.74
C PRO A 53 -33.40 0.14 -9.48
N GLY A 54 -32.27 0.56 -10.07
CA GLY A 54 -32.16 1.79 -10.86
C GLY A 54 -32.46 1.68 -12.36
N PHE A 55 -32.65 0.49 -12.93
CA PHE A 55 -32.80 0.31 -14.39
C PHE A 55 -34.19 -0.14 -14.85
N GLN A 56 -35.18 -0.18 -13.94
CA GLN A 56 -36.50 -0.76 -14.24
C GLN A 56 -37.32 0.03 -15.28
N ASN A 57 -37.02 1.32 -15.51
CA ASN A 57 -37.83 2.19 -16.36
C ASN A 57 -37.04 2.96 -17.43
N VAL A 58 -35.74 2.65 -17.62
CA VAL A 58 -34.92 3.37 -18.61
C VAL A 58 -35.12 2.72 -19.98
N GLU A 59 -35.54 3.51 -20.96
CA GLU A 59 -35.60 3.07 -22.36
C GLU A 59 -34.31 2.36 -22.74
N LYS A 60 -34.45 1.11 -23.21
CA LYS A 60 -33.31 0.25 -23.58
C LYS A 60 -32.57 0.71 -24.84
N SER A 61 -32.97 1.84 -25.42
CA SER A 61 -32.35 2.49 -26.58
C SER A 61 -31.17 3.39 -26.20
N LEU A 62 -31.11 3.88 -24.96
CA LEU A 62 -30.05 4.81 -24.54
C LEU A 62 -28.74 4.09 -24.20
N PRO A 63 -27.57 4.69 -24.56
CA PRO A 63 -26.27 4.17 -24.15
C PRO A 63 -26.19 3.99 -22.64
N LEU A 64 -25.70 2.83 -22.23
CA LEU A 64 -25.46 2.54 -20.81
C LEU A 64 -24.12 3.17 -20.42
N HIS A 65 -24.13 4.08 -19.45
CA HIS A 65 -22.93 4.71 -18.90
C HIS A 65 -22.54 4.05 -17.58
N LEU A 66 -21.34 3.47 -17.54
CA LEU A 66 -20.77 2.78 -16.38
C LEU A 66 -19.47 3.46 -15.95
N ASN A 67 -19.17 3.43 -14.66
CA ASN A 67 -17.84 3.73 -14.17
C ASN A 67 -16.90 2.52 -14.34
N HIS A 68 -17.41 1.30 -14.13
CA HIS A 68 -16.62 0.08 -14.23
C HIS A 68 -17.45 -1.07 -14.78
N LEU A 69 -16.96 -1.69 -15.86
CA LEU A 69 -17.46 -2.93 -16.43
C LEU A 69 -16.35 -3.96 -16.31
N ALA A 70 -16.53 -4.98 -15.47
CA ALA A 70 -15.61 -6.11 -15.43
C ALA A 70 -16.30 -7.36 -15.92
N ILE A 71 -15.63 -8.12 -16.78
CA ILE A 71 -16.17 -9.36 -17.35
C ILE A 71 -15.19 -10.47 -17.04
N SER A 72 -15.72 -11.60 -16.55
CA SER A 72 -14.99 -12.84 -16.36
C SER A 72 -15.77 -14.00 -16.94
N ALA A 73 -15.15 -15.19 -16.96
CA ALA A 73 -15.76 -16.40 -17.49
C ALA A 73 -17.09 -16.79 -16.81
N ASP A 74 -17.31 -16.39 -15.55
CA ASP A 74 -18.44 -16.83 -14.73
C ASP A 74 -19.27 -15.68 -14.13
N LYS A 75 -18.83 -14.43 -14.29
CA LYS A 75 -19.52 -13.27 -13.77
C LYS A 75 -19.31 -12.01 -14.59
N ILE A 76 -20.27 -11.11 -14.47
CA ILE A 76 -20.21 -9.73 -14.97
C ILE A 76 -20.33 -8.82 -13.76
N ARG A 77 -19.51 -7.76 -13.70
CA ARG A 77 -19.55 -6.74 -12.66
C ARG A 77 -19.86 -5.38 -13.27
N LEU A 78 -20.90 -4.73 -12.79
CA LEU A 78 -21.35 -3.39 -13.20
C LEU A 78 -21.28 -2.46 -11.99
N ASP A 79 -20.42 -1.45 -12.04
CA ASP A 79 -20.27 -0.42 -10.99
C ASP A 79 -20.15 -0.97 -9.55
N GLY A 80 -19.57 -2.16 -9.41
CA GLY A 80 -19.37 -2.83 -8.12
C GLY A 80 -20.36 -3.95 -7.80
N SER A 81 -21.51 -4.03 -8.49
CA SER A 81 -22.45 -5.15 -8.36
C SER A 81 -22.03 -6.32 -9.22
N GLU A 82 -21.99 -7.52 -8.65
CA GLU A 82 -21.56 -8.75 -9.33
C GLU A 82 -22.75 -9.65 -9.67
N TYR A 83 -22.77 -10.18 -10.88
CA TYR A 83 -23.80 -11.05 -11.43
C TYR A 83 -23.16 -12.37 -11.86
N TYR A 84 -23.65 -13.47 -11.33
CA TYR A 84 -23.07 -14.80 -11.53
C TYR A 84 -23.96 -15.67 -12.41
N LEU A 85 -23.35 -16.56 -13.20
CA LEU A 85 -24.07 -17.68 -13.81
C LEU A 85 -24.45 -18.71 -12.74
N LYS A 86 -25.75 -19.02 -12.63
CA LYS A 86 -26.33 -19.81 -11.53
C LYS A 86 -25.92 -21.28 -11.55
N ASP A 87 -25.48 -21.82 -12.69
CA ASP A 87 -25.18 -23.24 -12.88
C ASP A 87 -23.71 -23.48 -13.26
N ARG A 88 -22.84 -23.56 -12.24
CA ARG A 88 -21.41 -23.92 -12.39
C ARG A 88 -21.19 -25.43 -12.51
N LEU A 89 -22.16 -26.16 -13.07
CA LEU A 89 -22.14 -27.62 -13.15
C LEU A 89 -21.26 -28.08 -14.31
N ARG A 90 -19.95 -28.16 -14.08
CA ARG A 90 -18.98 -29.05 -14.76
C ARG A 90 -19.15 -29.23 -16.28
N ARG A 91 -19.43 -28.17 -17.04
CA ARG A 91 -19.54 -28.27 -18.50
C ARG A 91 -18.23 -27.89 -19.17
N THR A 92 -17.82 -28.79 -20.04
CA THR A 92 -16.72 -28.72 -20.99
C THR A 92 -16.86 -27.51 -21.92
N GLN A 93 -15.75 -27.13 -22.55
CA GLN A 93 -15.39 -25.91 -23.29
C GLN A 93 -16.34 -25.38 -24.41
N ASN A 94 -17.60 -25.84 -24.49
CA ASN A 94 -18.53 -25.38 -25.50
C ASN A 94 -19.28 -24.12 -25.06
N TYR A 95 -19.49 -23.22 -26.03
CA TYR A 95 -20.29 -22.01 -25.98
C TYR A 95 -21.49 -22.14 -25.04
N ASP A 96 -21.59 -21.25 -24.04
CA ASP A 96 -22.68 -21.25 -23.07
C ASP A 96 -23.74 -20.21 -23.46
N PRO A 97 -24.86 -20.61 -24.09
CA PRO A 97 -25.95 -19.69 -24.44
C PRO A 97 -26.56 -19.00 -23.21
N THR A 98 -26.30 -19.51 -21.99
CA THR A 98 -26.74 -18.83 -20.77
C THR A 98 -25.92 -17.57 -20.46
N PHE A 99 -24.65 -17.50 -20.89
CA PHE A 99 -23.84 -16.30 -20.77
C PHE A 99 -24.32 -15.21 -21.73
N GLU A 100 -24.59 -15.56 -22.99
CA GLU A 100 -25.19 -14.62 -23.94
C GLU A 100 -26.53 -14.08 -23.41
N LYS A 101 -27.38 -14.96 -22.88
CA LYS A 101 -28.64 -14.55 -22.25
C LYS A 101 -28.40 -13.63 -21.04
N LEU A 102 -27.40 -13.89 -20.20
CA LEU A 102 -27.06 -13.03 -19.07
C LEU A 102 -26.61 -11.64 -19.55
N VAL A 103 -25.71 -11.59 -20.54
CA VAL A 103 -25.26 -10.33 -21.16
C VAL A 103 -26.46 -9.58 -21.73
N PHE A 104 -27.33 -10.27 -22.46
CA PHE A 104 -28.56 -9.71 -23.02
C PHE A 104 -29.54 -9.23 -21.94
N ASP A 105 -29.73 -9.98 -20.86
CA ASP A 105 -30.64 -9.62 -19.77
C ASP A 105 -30.12 -8.39 -19.01
N LEU A 106 -28.80 -8.23 -18.88
CA LEU A 106 -28.16 -7.10 -18.21
C LEU A 106 -28.08 -5.84 -19.09
N ILE A 107 -27.65 -6.00 -20.35
CA ILE A 107 -27.32 -4.89 -21.26
C ILE A 107 -28.47 -4.60 -22.23
N GLY A 108 -29.34 -5.56 -22.49
CA GLY A 108 -30.41 -5.46 -23.49
C GLY A 108 -29.87 -5.39 -24.93
N ASN A 109 -30.72 -4.91 -25.84
CA ASN A 109 -30.38 -4.66 -27.25
C ASN A 109 -29.59 -3.35 -27.46
N ARG A 110 -28.82 -2.90 -26.47
CA ARG A 110 -28.10 -1.64 -26.59
C ARG A 110 -26.97 -1.80 -27.61
N PRO A 111 -26.89 -0.94 -28.64
CA PRO A 111 -25.83 -1.04 -29.63
C PRO A 111 -24.47 -0.66 -29.04
N MET A 112 -24.46 0.15 -27.98
CA MET A 112 -23.24 0.67 -27.37
C MET A 112 -23.33 0.81 -25.85
N ILE A 113 -22.27 0.40 -25.15
CA ILE A 113 -22.02 0.70 -23.74
C ILE A 113 -20.86 1.69 -23.67
N SER A 114 -20.97 2.71 -22.82
CA SER A 114 -19.86 3.58 -22.47
C SER A 114 -19.39 3.25 -21.05
N THR A 115 -18.10 3.01 -20.85
CA THR A 115 -17.53 2.73 -19.52
C THR A 115 -16.24 3.51 -19.32
N LYS A 116 -15.96 3.98 -18.10
CA LYS A 116 -14.63 4.55 -17.82
C LYS A 116 -13.56 3.46 -17.82
N LYS A 117 -13.87 2.27 -17.28
CA LYS A 117 -12.93 1.14 -17.21
C LYS A 117 -13.58 -0.14 -17.67
N LEU A 118 -13.00 -0.79 -18.68
CA LEU A 118 -13.30 -2.14 -19.09
C LEU A 118 -12.21 -3.07 -18.54
N GLU A 119 -12.59 -4.04 -17.72
CA GLU A 119 -11.66 -5.00 -17.14
C GLU A 119 -12.04 -6.42 -17.53
N PHE A 120 -11.04 -7.17 -17.97
CA PHE A 120 -11.16 -8.59 -18.26
C PHE A 120 -10.42 -9.40 -17.21
N ARG A 121 -11.14 -10.29 -16.53
CA ARG A 121 -10.60 -11.15 -15.47
C ARG A 121 -10.71 -12.61 -15.89
N ILE A 122 -9.57 -13.26 -16.10
CA ILE A 122 -9.55 -14.72 -16.26
C ILE A 122 -9.40 -15.38 -14.90
N SER A 123 -10.25 -16.37 -14.65
CA SER A 123 -9.96 -17.36 -13.61
C SER A 123 -8.95 -18.35 -14.19
N ALA A 124 -7.93 -18.73 -13.44
CA ALA A 124 -6.80 -19.58 -13.83
C ALA A 124 -7.14 -20.97 -14.43
N LYS A 125 -8.42 -21.28 -14.69
CA LYS A 125 -8.92 -22.56 -15.18
C LYS A 125 -9.63 -22.50 -16.55
N SER A 126 -9.62 -21.35 -17.24
CA SER A 126 -10.37 -21.19 -18.50
C SER A 126 -9.49 -20.57 -19.57
N ASP A 127 -9.19 -21.34 -20.61
CA ASP A 127 -8.21 -20.99 -21.64
C ASP A 127 -8.79 -20.18 -22.83
N SER A 128 -10.08 -19.85 -22.89
CA SER A 128 -10.64 -19.26 -24.13
C SER A 128 -12.02 -18.59 -24.03
N TRP A 129 -12.23 -17.68 -23.09
CA TRP A 129 -13.55 -17.02 -22.92
C TRP A 129 -13.80 -15.83 -23.86
N VAL A 130 -12.76 -15.23 -24.47
CA VAL A 130 -12.92 -14.06 -25.38
C VAL A 130 -13.84 -14.37 -26.57
N TYR A 131 -14.03 -15.65 -26.89
CA TYR A 131 -14.84 -16.16 -27.99
C TYR A 131 -16.36 -15.95 -27.82
N GLN A 132 -16.84 -15.53 -26.66
CA GLN A 132 -18.29 -15.47 -26.37
C GLN A 132 -18.89 -14.05 -26.36
N PHE A 133 -18.14 -13.03 -26.79
CA PHE A 133 -18.74 -11.71 -26.92
C PHE A 133 -19.77 -11.67 -28.04
N ILE A 134 -20.92 -11.04 -27.75
CA ILE A 134 -21.93 -10.72 -28.74
C ILE A 134 -21.26 -9.84 -29.80
N VAL A 135 -21.10 -10.38 -31.01
CA VAL A 135 -20.35 -9.76 -32.12
C VAL A 135 -20.87 -8.35 -32.45
N SER A 136 -22.13 -8.05 -32.13
CA SER A 136 -22.76 -6.75 -32.37
C SER A 136 -22.58 -5.72 -31.25
N LEU A 137 -22.07 -6.10 -30.07
CA LEU A 137 -21.94 -5.18 -28.93
C LEU A 137 -20.71 -4.27 -29.10
N LYS A 138 -20.92 -2.95 -29.13
CA LYS A 138 -19.83 -1.97 -29.08
C LYS A 138 -19.62 -1.44 -27.66
N ILE A 139 -18.37 -1.32 -27.23
CA ILE A 139 -17.98 -0.80 -25.93
C ILE A 139 -17.02 0.37 -26.11
N LYS A 140 -17.47 1.57 -25.74
CA LYS A 140 -16.63 2.75 -25.65
C LYS A 140 -16.00 2.80 -24.25
N ALA A 141 -14.77 2.32 -24.13
CA ALA A 141 -14.01 2.36 -22.89
C ALA A 141 -13.01 3.54 -22.87
N GLU A 142 -12.75 4.14 -21.71
CA GLU A 142 -11.61 5.06 -21.56
C GLU A 142 -10.33 4.31 -21.19
N ALA A 143 -10.43 3.34 -20.28
CA ALA A 143 -9.33 2.47 -19.87
C ALA A 143 -9.68 1.01 -20.10
N PHE A 144 -8.69 0.23 -20.49
CA PHE A 144 -8.78 -1.21 -20.66
C PHE A 144 -7.77 -1.92 -19.77
N GLU A 145 -8.17 -2.98 -19.09
CA GLU A 145 -7.28 -3.77 -18.24
C GLU A 145 -7.51 -5.27 -18.38
N THR A 146 -6.44 -6.04 -18.55
CA THR A 146 -6.45 -7.49 -18.38
C THR A 146 -5.79 -7.88 -17.07
N SER A 147 -6.52 -8.60 -16.23
CA SER A 147 -6.04 -9.08 -14.94
C SER A 147 -5.94 -10.61 -14.92
N GLY A 148 -4.75 -11.11 -14.60
CA GLY A 148 -4.50 -12.53 -14.33
C GLY A 148 -4.13 -13.40 -15.54
N PHE A 149 -4.00 -12.83 -16.73
CA PHE A 149 -3.64 -13.55 -17.95
C PHE A 149 -3.03 -12.61 -18.99
N SER A 150 -2.62 -13.21 -20.11
CA SER A 150 -1.97 -12.52 -21.21
C SER A 150 -2.78 -12.75 -22.47
N LEU A 151 -3.00 -11.67 -23.21
CA LEU A 151 -3.74 -11.73 -24.46
C LEU A 151 -2.85 -12.31 -25.56
N SER A 152 -3.47 -13.06 -26.47
CA SER A 152 -2.87 -13.26 -27.80
C SER A 152 -3.19 -12.09 -28.72
N TYR A 153 -2.46 -11.99 -29.83
CA TYR A 153 -2.75 -11.00 -30.87
C TYR A 153 -4.17 -11.18 -31.45
N GLU A 154 -4.57 -12.43 -31.70
CA GLU A 154 -5.92 -12.76 -32.20
C GLU A 154 -7.04 -12.37 -31.23
N GLU A 155 -6.80 -12.48 -29.91
CA GLU A 155 -7.74 -12.01 -28.91
C GLU A 155 -7.86 -10.49 -28.93
N LEU A 156 -6.74 -9.77 -29.15
CA LEU A 156 -6.76 -8.33 -29.33
C LEU A 156 -7.52 -7.88 -30.58
N ASP A 157 -7.42 -8.61 -31.69
CA ASP A 157 -8.22 -8.32 -32.89
C ASP A 157 -9.72 -8.40 -32.59
N ARG A 158 -10.14 -9.42 -31.83
CA ARG A 158 -11.54 -9.57 -31.42
C ARG A 158 -11.97 -8.47 -30.45
N ILE A 159 -11.10 -8.09 -29.53
CA ILE A 159 -11.33 -6.99 -28.61
C ILE A 159 -11.42 -5.67 -29.39
N SER A 160 -10.62 -5.49 -30.44
CA SER A 160 -10.70 -4.34 -31.35
C SER A 160 -12.07 -4.21 -32.00
N ASN A 161 -12.67 -5.34 -32.38
CA ASN A 161 -13.97 -5.37 -33.03
C ASN A 161 -15.11 -4.96 -32.08
N ILE A 162 -14.96 -5.15 -30.77
CA ILE A 162 -15.95 -4.71 -29.79
C ILE A 162 -15.66 -3.30 -29.27
N LEU A 163 -14.40 -2.86 -29.25
CA LEU A 163 -14.06 -1.52 -28.79
C LEU A 163 -14.55 -0.45 -29.77
N GLY A 164 -15.02 0.67 -29.21
CA GLY A 164 -15.39 1.85 -30.00
C GLY A 164 -14.17 2.51 -30.67
N PRO A 165 -14.38 3.41 -31.65
CA PRO A 165 -13.32 3.95 -32.51
C PRO A 165 -12.34 4.92 -31.81
N LYS A 166 -12.54 5.22 -30.51
CA LYS A 166 -11.72 6.19 -29.78
C LYS A 166 -10.48 5.48 -29.21
N PRO A 167 -9.27 6.07 -29.32
CA PRO A 167 -8.11 5.54 -28.61
C PRO A 167 -8.37 5.49 -27.10
N LEU A 168 -7.79 4.49 -26.45
CA LEU A 168 -7.87 4.33 -25.01
C LEU A 168 -6.95 5.34 -24.33
N LYS A 169 -7.41 5.93 -23.23
CA LYS A 169 -6.57 6.73 -22.35
C LYS A 169 -5.54 5.88 -21.61
N GLU A 170 -5.88 4.62 -21.32
CA GLU A 170 -4.99 3.68 -20.65
C GLU A 170 -5.24 2.25 -21.14
N PHE A 171 -4.17 1.54 -21.50
CA PHE A 171 -4.18 0.11 -21.76
C PHE A 171 -3.29 -0.60 -20.73
N SER A 172 -3.85 -1.49 -19.94
CA SER A 172 -3.16 -2.21 -18.87
C SER A 172 -3.11 -3.70 -19.15
N THR A 173 -1.91 -4.29 -19.19
CA THR A 173 -1.76 -5.73 -19.41
C THR A 173 -0.53 -6.30 -18.72
N LYS A 174 -0.48 -7.63 -18.62
CA LYS A 174 0.67 -8.35 -18.09
C LYS A 174 1.70 -8.56 -19.19
N LEU A 175 2.97 -8.31 -18.89
CA LEU A 175 4.05 -8.48 -19.85
C LEU A 175 4.48 -9.95 -19.95
N ASP A 176 3.72 -10.76 -20.69
CA ASP A 176 4.10 -12.15 -21.01
C ASP A 176 4.54 -12.34 -22.48
N ASN A 177 4.22 -11.41 -23.38
CA ASN A 177 4.61 -11.44 -24.80
C ASN A 177 4.77 -10.00 -25.31
N TYR A 178 5.79 -9.75 -26.16
CA TYR A 178 6.02 -8.46 -26.81
C TYR A 178 5.14 -8.24 -28.03
N GLU A 179 4.72 -9.30 -28.71
CA GLU A 179 3.94 -9.24 -29.95
C GLU A 179 2.65 -8.42 -29.79
N ILE A 180 2.00 -8.52 -28.63
CA ILE A 180 0.77 -7.76 -28.35
C ILE A 180 0.99 -6.25 -28.25
N LEU A 181 2.21 -5.81 -27.98
CA LEU A 181 2.51 -4.38 -27.86
C LEU A 181 2.54 -3.68 -29.24
N ALA A 182 2.79 -4.45 -30.30
CA ALA A 182 2.69 -3.96 -31.67
C ALA A 182 1.23 -3.81 -32.14
N HIS A 183 0.26 -4.37 -31.42
CA HIS A 183 -1.14 -4.32 -31.80
C HIS A 183 -1.67 -2.87 -31.78
N PRO A 184 -2.46 -2.43 -32.80
CA PRO A 184 -2.90 -1.04 -32.91
C PRO A 184 -3.63 -0.47 -31.69
N ILE A 185 -4.48 -1.26 -31.02
CA ILE A 185 -5.15 -0.81 -29.77
C ILE A 185 -4.15 -0.42 -28.68
N VAL A 186 -3.07 -1.18 -28.55
CA VAL A 186 -2.06 -0.98 -27.52
C VAL A 186 -1.18 0.21 -27.90
N ARG A 187 -0.67 0.20 -29.13
CA ARG A 187 0.19 1.26 -29.67
C ARG A 187 -0.48 2.63 -29.70
N ASN A 188 -1.79 2.68 -29.98
CA ASN A 188 -2.56 3.92 -30.05
C ASN A 188 -3.12 4.36 -28.70
N SER A 189 -2.85 3.64 -27.61
CA SER A 189 -3.27 4.08 -26.29
C SER A 189 -2.45 5.28 -25.82
N GLU A 190 -3.03 6.19 -25.04
CA GLU A 190 -2.30 7.34 -24.50
C GLU A 190 -1.29 6.94 -23.42
N LYS A 191 -1.52 5.80 -22.76
CA LYS A 191 -0.69 5.27 -21.67
C LYS A 191 -0.74 3.75 -21.65
N LEU A 192 0.43 3.12 -21.64
CA LEU A 192 0.61 1.68 -21.50
C LEU A 192 1.05 1.34 -20.07
N VAL A 193 0.25 0.55 -19.36
CA VAL A 193 0.57 0.01 -18.04
C VAL A 193 0.95 -1.46 -18.16
N LEU A 194 2.17 -1.80 -17.76
CA LEU A 194 2.68 -3.16 -17.81
C LEU A 194 2.83 -3.74 -16.40
N TYR A 195 2.14 -4.84 -16.14
CA TYR A 195 2.35 -5.66 -14.95
C TYR A 195 3.50 -6.63 -15.15
N SER A 196 4.23 -6.93 -14.07
CA SER A 196 5.25 -7.98 -14.08
C SER A 196 4.66 -9.31 -14.59
N GLY A 197 5.28 -9.85 -15.64
CA GLY A 197 4.87 -11.08 -16.26
C GLY A 197 5.95 -12.12 -16.45
N ARG A 198 5.82 -12.95 -17.48
CA ARG A 198 6.73 -14.06 -17.80
C ARG A 198 8.01 -13.59 -18.49
N VAL A 199 7.97 -12.44 -19.16
CA VAL A 199 9.15 -11.87 -19.82
C VAL A 199 9.64 -10.66 -19.03
N ASN A 200 10.97 -10.52 -18.97
CA ASN A 200 11.61 -9.32 -18.43
C ASN A 200 11.37 -8.17 -19.37
N PHE A 201 11.18 -6.96 -18.84
CA PHE A 201 11.01 -5.75 -19.63
C PHE A 201 12.29 -5.45 -20.42
N ASN A 202 12.13 -5.12 -21.69
CA ASN A 202 13.17 -4.72 -22.63
C ASN A 202 12.65 -3.50 -23.37
N HIS A 203 13.24 -2.34 -23.11
CA HIS A 203 12.83 -1.07 -23.70
C HIS A 203 12.88 -1.08 -25.23
N ASN A 204 13.80 -1.82 -25.85
CA ASN A 204 13.94 -1.92 -27.31
C ASN A 204 12.71 -2.53 -27.99
N GLU A 205 11.95 -3.35 -27.26
CA GLU A 205 10.78 -4.06 -27.76
C GLU A 205 9.47 -3.30 -27.48
N VAL A 206 9.52 -2.21 -26.70
CA VAL A 206 8.34 -1.45 -26.28
C VAL A 206 8.36 -0.04 -26.87
N ASN A 207 7.84 0.09 -28.09
CA ASN A 207 7.66 1.39 -28.74
C ASN A 207 6.34 2.05 -28.30
N HIS A 208 6.34 2.66 -27.11
CA HIS A 208 5.20 3.40 -26.58
C HIS A 208 5.66 4.66 -25.85
N SER A 209 5.02 5.81 -26.10
CA SER A 209 5.47 7.10 -25.58
C SER A 209 5.30 7.26 -24.08
N ASN A 210 4.27 6.65 -23.48
CA ASN A 210 4.02 6.71 -22.04
C ASN A 210 3.90 5.30 -21.45
N ILE A 211 4.93 4.85 -20.75
CA ILE A 211 5.01 3.51 -20.17
C ILE A 211 4.95 3.62 -18.65
N HIS A 212 4.15 2.78 -18.00
CA HIS A 212 4.06 2.67 -16.56
C HIS A 212 4.20 1.22 -16.10
N LEU A 213 5.23 0.92 -15.33
CA LEU A 213 5.47 -0.40 -14.75
C LEU A 213 4.76 -0.53 -13.39
N LYS A 214 3.93 -1.56 -13.24
CA LYS A 214 3.11 -1.77 -12.03
C LYS A 214 3.32 -3.15 -11.41
N ASN A 215 3.28 -3.21 -10.08
CA ASN A 215 3.46 -4.43 -9.27
C ASN A 215 4.80 -5.17 -9.51
N TYR A 216 5.90 -4.43 -9.72
CA TYR A 216 7.24 -5.00 -9.73
C TYR A 216 7.74 -5.13 -8.29
N LYS A 217 7.65 -6.35 -7.74
CA LYS A 217 8.03 -6.63 -6.34
C LYS A 217 9.48 -6.31 -6.02
N ASN A 218 10.36 -6.42 -7.02
CA ASN A 218 11.77 -6.15 -6.85
C ASN A 218 12.08 -4.72 -7.31
N GLN A 219 12.28 -3.82 -6.34
CA GLN A 219 12.68 -2.44 -6.58
C GLN A 219 14.00 -2.32 -7.37
N TYR A 220 14.94 -3.27 -7.22
CA TYR A 220 16.18 -3.28 -8.01
C TYR A 220 15.90 -3.56 -9.48
N THR A 221 14.95 -4.45 -9.77
CA THR A 221 14.54 -4.75 -11.14
C THR A 221 13.93 -3.51 -11.81
N LEU A 222 13.07 -2.77 -11.10
CA LEU A 222 12.55 -1.50 -11.60
C LEU A 222 13.66 -0.47 -11.84
N MET A 223 14.65 -0.37 -10.94
CA MET A 223 15.79 0.53 -11.10
C MET A 223 16.69 0.15 -12.29
N ASN A 224 16.86 -1.14 -12.57
CA ASN A 224 17.60 -1.59 -13.75
C ASN A 224 16.88 -1.17 -15.04
N TYR A 225 15.56 -1.37 -15.12
CA TYR A 225 14.78 -0.91 -16.27
C TYR A 225 14.80 0.61 -16.43
N LEU A 226 14.79 1.36 -15.33
CA LEU A 226 14.95 2.82 -15.34
C LEU A 226 16.33 3.26 -15.85
N ASN A 227 17.39 2.48 -15.57
CA ASN A 227 18.74 2.77 -16.07
C ASN A 227 18.86 2.47 -17.56
N GLU A 228 18.37 1.30 -17.97
CA GLU A 228 18.32 0.91 -19.38
C GLU A 228 17.53 1.93 -20.21
N TRP A 229 16.42 2.43 -19.67
CA TRP A 229 15.64 3.50 -20.31
C TRP A 229 16.45 4.80 -20.49
N ILE A 230 17.25 5.20 -19.50
CA ILE A 230 18.09 6.42 -19.57
C ILE A 230 19.15 6.32 -20.66
N GLU A 231 19.74 5.13 -20.85
CA GLU A 231 20.82 4.89 -21.81
C GLU A 231 20.33 4.89 -23.26
N TYR A 232 19.02 4.67 -23.47
CA TYR A 232 18.42 4.55 -24.81
C TYR A 232 18.15 5.92 -25.47
N ASP A 233 18.05 5.89 -26.81
CA ASP A 233 17.70 7.05 -27.62
C ASP A 233 16.20 7.28 -27.73
N ASN A 234 15.63 7.74 -26.61
CA ASN A 234 14.22 8.06 -26.49
C ASN A 234 13.92 9.45 -27.05
N ASP A 235 12.80 9.55 -27.78
CA ASP A 235 12.32 10.81 -28.33
C ASP A 235 11.84 11.78 -27.23
N ILE A 236 11.91 13.07 -27.54
CA ILE A 236 11.33 14.12 -26.71
C ILE A 236 9.84 13.84 -26.47
N GLY A 237 9.42 13.95 -25.21
CA GLY A 237 8.03 13.70 -24.81
C GLY A 237 7.75 12.25 -24.42
N MET A 238 8.72 11.34 -24.56
CA MET A 238 8.60 10.02 -23.96
C MET A 238 8.68 10.09 -22.44
N GLU A 239 7.76 9.40 -21.78
CA GLU A 239 7.62 9.28 -20.34
C GLU A 239 7.66 7.82 -19.91
N PHE A 240 8.43 7.54 -18.87
CA PHE A 240 8.51 6.23 -18.23
C PHE A 240 8.24 6.39 -16.76
N SER A 241 7.45 5.50 -16.17
CA SER A 241 7.21 5.53 -14.74
C SER A 241 7.04 4.15 -14.16
N GLY A 242 7.16 4.02 -12.84
CA GLY A 242 6.88 2.75 -12.18
C GLY A 242 6.52 2.90 -10.71
N ASP A 243 5.57 2.06 -10.29
CA ASP A 243 5.17 1.90 -8.90
C ASP A 243 6.22 1.09 -8.14
N ILE A 244 6.68 1.62 -7.00
CA ILE A 244 7.51 0.90 -6.05
C ILE A 244 6.57 0.34 -4.97
N GLU A 245 6.26 -0.94 -5.10
CA GLU A 245 5.39 -1.64 -4.16
C GLU A 245 6.22 -2.24 -3.03
N LEU A 246 5.84 -1.94 -1.79
CA LEU A 246 6.48 -2.49 -0.60
C LEU A 246 5.60 -3.61 -0.07
N GLU A 247 6.16 -4.81 0.09
CA GLU A 247 5.42 -5.99 0.58
C GLU A 247 4.83 -5.79 1.98
N LYS A 248 5.36 -4.83 2.75
CA LYS A 248 4.92 -4.54 4.11
C LYS A 248 4.69 -3.04 4.25
N ASN A 249 3.50 -2.68 4.76
CA ASN A 249 3.14 -1.32 5.17
C ASN A 249 3.94 -0.86 6.42
N SER A 250 5.19 -1.27 6.59
CA SER A 250 6.02 -0.72 7.64
C SER A 250 6.49 0.67 7.18
N PHE A 251 6.18 1.67 7.99
CA PHE A 251 6.64 3.04 7.76
C PHE A 251 8.16 3.10 7.55
N TRP A 252 8.91 2.23 8.24
CA TRP A 252 10.37 2.16 8.13
C TRP A 252 10.86 1.61 6.81
N ALA A 253 10.27 0.54 6.27
CA ALA A 253 10.65 0.04 4.96
C ALA A 253 10.40 1.11 3.87
N LEU A 254 9.29 1.84 3.98
CA LEU A 254 8.99 2.95 3.08
C LEU A 254 10.03 4.07 3.18
N LEU A 255 10.45 4.42 4.40
CA LEU A 255 11.46 5.45 4.61
C LEU A 255 12.84 5.02 4.10
N GLU A 256 13.26 3.79 4.39
CA GLU A 256 14.52 3.21 3.91
C GLU A 256 14.58 3.22 2.38
N VAL A 257 13.53 2.72 1.71
CA VAL A 257 13.45 2.69 0.24
C VAL A 257 13.41 4.10 -0.34
N LYS A 258 12.65 5.02 0.25
CA LYS A 258 12.63 6.43 -0.18
C LYS A 258 14.04 7.04 -0.15
N ILE A 259 14.80 6.76 0.90
CA ILE A 259 16.12 7.36 1.12
C ILE A 259 17.15 6.74 0.20
N TRP A 260 17.11 5.42 0.04
CA TRP A 260 17.94 4.73 -0.94
C TRP A 260 17.72 5.25 -2.37
N ILE A 261 16.47 5.48 -2.78
CA ILE A 261 16.17 6.07 -4.10
C ILE A 261 16.69 7.50 -4.21
N LYS A 262 16.52 8.33 -3.16
CA LYS A 262 17.06 9.70 -3.14
C LYS A 262 18.59 9.70 -3.28
N GLU A 263 19.27 8.80 -2.59
CA GLU A 263 20.72 8.64 -2.68
C GLU A 263 21.16 8.23 -4.10
N MET A 264 20.50 7.22 -4.67
CA MET A 264 20.67 6.81 -6.08
C MET A 264 20.52 7.98 -7.06
N MET A 265 19.43 8.74 -6.94
CA MET A 265 19.18 9.92 -7.77
C MET A 265 20.27 10.99 -7.56
N TYR A 266 20.65 11.26 -6.31
CA TYR A 266 21.69 12.22 -5.98
C TYR A 266 23.05 11.85 -6.58
N LEU A 267 23.44 10.57 -6.52
CA LEU A 267 24.67 10.06 -7.12
C LEU A 267 24.64 10.17 -8.64
N LYS A 268 23.52 9.81 -9.28
CA LYS A 268 23.34 9.99 -10.74
C LYS A 268 23.45 11.45 -11.16
N LYS A 269 22.83 12.35 -10.40
CA LYS A 269 22.92 13.79 -10.61
C LYS A 269 24.38 14.25 -10.58
N ILE A 270 25.17 13.84 -9.59
CA ILE A 270 26.61 14.20 -9.53
C ILE A 270 27.37 13.62 -10.72
N GLY A 271 27.16 12.34 -11.05
CA GLY A 271 27.91 11.65 -12.10
C GLY A 271 27.62 12.14 -13.52
N SER A 272 26.51 12.85 -13.74
CA SER A 272 26.07 13.34 -15.05
C SER A 272 26.15 14.87 -15.20
N ASP A 273 26.74 15.58 -14.24
CA ASP A 273 26.65 17.04 -14.14
C ASP A 273 25.19 17.55 -14.15
N GLY A 274 24.30 16.74 -13.58
CA GLY A 274 22.89 17.05 -13.43
C GLY A 274 22.65 18.11 -12.35
N ARG A 275 21.42 18.63 -12.33
CA ARG A 275 20.97 19.64 -11.37
C ARG A 275 19.69 19.21 -10.68
N ARG A 276 19.48 19.75 -9.47
CA ARG A 276 18.19 19.62 -8.79
C ARG A 276 17.18 20.56 -9.44
N VAL A 277 15.95 20.10 -9.61
CA VAL A 277 14.92 20.86 -10.30
C VAL A 277 13.61 20.85 -9.51
N LYS A 278 12.77 21.85 -9.75
CA LYS A 278 11.43 21.89 -9.20
C LYS A 278 10.63 20.70 -9.71
N ALA A 279 9.69 20.27 -8.88
CA ALA A 279 8.68 19.29 -9.27
C ALA A 279 7.90 19.77 -10.50
N ASP A 280 7.56 18.83 -11.38
CA ASP A 280 6.55 19.04 -12.41
C ASP A 280 5.20 19.32 -11.70
N GLU A 281 4.49 20.36 -12.14
CA GLU A 281 3.23 20.80 -11.54
C GLU A 281 2.14 19.71 -11.61
N ARG A 282 2.24 18.78 -12.56
CA ARG A 282 1.36 17.60 -12.66
C ARG A 282 1.52 16.64 -11.47
N PHE A 283 2.65 16.69 -10.77
CA PHE A 283 2.99 15.81 -9.65
C PHE A 283 3.28 16.61 -8.37
N PRO A 284 2.25 17.19 -7.71
CA PRO A 284 2.42 18.05 -6.54
C PRO A 284 3.04 17.34 -5.32
N ASN A 285 3.01 16.00 -5.30
CA ASN A 285 3.59 15.18 -4.23
C ASN A 285 5.02 14.69 -4.52
N THR A 286 5.73 15.37 -5.42
CA THR A 286 7.13 15.06 -5.72
C THR A 286 8.00 15.36 -4.51
N VAL A 287 8.73 14.36 -4.03
CA VAL A 287 9.62 14.46 -2.86
C VAL A 287 11.08 14.72 -3.23
N TYR A 288 11.46 14.45 -4.48
CA TYR A 288 12.77 14.80 -5.04
C TYR A 288 12.73 14.77 -6.56
N SER A 289 13.39 15.71 -7.23
CA SER A 289 13.50 15.73 -8.68
C SER A 289 14.87 16.24 -9.11
N ILE A 290 15.43 15.60 -10.14
CA ILE A 290 16.70 15.97 -10.76
C ILE A 290 16.52 16.02 -12.27
N SER A 291 17.33 16.83 -12.94
CA SER A 291 17.46 16.85 -14.40
C SER A 291 18.92 16.60 -14.76
N MET A 292 19.15 15.79 -15.79
CA MET A 292 20.48 15.37 -16.24
C MET A 292 20.57 15.54 -17.76
N PRO A 293 21.64 16.15 -18.30
CA PRO A 293 21.84 16.20 -19.75
C PRO A 293 22.02 14.78 -20.31
N ARG A 294 21.54 14.52 -21.53
CA ARG A 294 21.80 13.24 -22.20
C ARG A 294 23.22 13.24 -22.78
N THR A 295 23.90 12.12 -22.65
CA THR A 295 25.30 11.98 -23.11
C THR A 295 25.42 12.04 -24.63
N ASN A 296 24.41 11.52 -25.35
CA ASN A 296 24.43 11.40 -26.80
C ASN A 296 23.69 12.54 -27.52
N ASP A 297 22.96 13.38 -26.78
CA ASP A 297 22.16 14.47 -27.32
C ASP A 297 22.14 15.65 -26.31
N PRO A 298 23.00 16.66 -26.50
CA PRO A 298 23.11 17.78 -25.56
C PRO A 298 21.87 18.70 -25.54
N ASP A 299 21.03 18.63 -26.58
CA ASP A 299 19.81 19.43 -26.69
C ASP A 299 18.65 18.81 -25.92
N THR A 300 18.83 17.62 -25.34
CA THR A 300 17.84 16.95 -24.50
C THR A 300 18.36 16.65 -23.10
N GLU A 301 17.43 16.60 -22.16
CA GLU A 301 17.67 16.26 -20.76
C GLU A 301 16.62 15.24 -20.28
N ILE A 302 17.03 14.44 -19.29
CA ILE A 302 16.16 13.49 -18.61
C ILE A 302 15.84 14.04 -17.23
N GLN A 303 14.56 14.29 -16.97
CA GLN A 303 14.08 14.62 -15.64
C GLN A 303 13.62 13.34 -14.93
N ILE A 304 14.13 13.09 -13.72
CA ILE A 304 13.72 12.00 -12.86
C ILE A 304 13.08 12.57 -11.61
N SER A 305 11.86 12.13 -11.31
CA SER A 305 11.06 12.58 -10.17
C SER A 305 10.63 11.39 -9.30
N LEU A 306 10.89 11.48 -8.00
CA LEU A 306 10.34 10.58 -7.01
C LEU A 306 9.05 11.18 -6.46
N VAL A 307 7.92 10.53 -6.70
CA VAL A 307 6.57 10.98 -6.35
C VAL A 307 6.01 10.11 -5.22
N LYS A 308 5.36 10.74 -4.24
CA LYS A 308 4.68 10.04 -3.15
C LYS A 308 3.16 10.03 -3.38
N ASN A 309 2.61 8.87 -3.73
CA ASN A 309 1.17 8.67 -3.96
C ASN A 309 0.56 7.87 -2.80
N GLY A 310 0.22 8.57 -1.72
CA GLY A 310 -0.28 7.96 -0.49
C GLY A 310 0.80 7.09 0.19
N PRO A 311 0.56 5.77 0.40
CA PRO A 311 1.57 4.86 0.94
C PRO A 311 2.57 4.36 -0.11
N LYS A 312 2.34 4.64 -1.41
CA LYS A 312 3.19 4.19 -2.50
C LYS A 312 4.21 5.25 -2.89
N LEU A 313 5.37 4.79 -3.34
CA LEU A 313 6.33 5.60 -4.07
C LEU A 313 6.21 5.28 -5.55
N GLN A 314 6.45 6.28 -6.39
CA GLN A 314 6.51 6.14 -7.83
C GLN A 314 7.74 6.90 -8.33
N ILE A 315 8.46 6.31 -9.27
CA ILE A 315 9.47 7.04 -10.03
C ILE A 315 8.84 7.42 -11.37
N HIS A 316 9.02 8.66 -11.78
CA HIS A 316 8.63 9.18 -13.09
C HIS A 316 9.87 9.74 -13.77
N GLN A 317 10.03 9.42 -15.04
CA GLN A 317 11.09 9.88 -15.92
C GLN A 317 10.46 10.50 -17.16
N LYS A 318 11.05 11.59 -17.63
CA LYS A 318 10.61 12.29 -18.82
C LYS A 318 11.81 12.79 -19.62
N VAL A 319 11.78 12.58 -20.92
CA VAL A 319 12.73 13.18 -21.87
C VAL A 319 12.16 14.50 -22.35
N GLN A 320 12.96 15.57 -22.27
CA GLN A 320 12.55 16.91 -22.67
C GLN A 320 13.70 17.72 -23.23
N ILE A 321 13.39 18.88 -23.81
CA ILE A 321 14.39 19.82 -24.32
C ILE A 321 15.24 20.35 -23.15
N SER A 322 16.55 20.41 -23.35
CA SER A 322 17.52 20.94 -22.39
C SER A 322 17.16 22.35 -21.94
N GLY A 323 17.29 22.61 -20.63
CA GLY A 323 17.01 23.92 -20.04
C GLY A 323 15.55 24.19 -19.71
N THR A 324 14.62 23.27 -20.02
CA THR A 324 13.20 23.43 -19.66
C THR A 324 12.89 23.09 -18.20
N ALA A 325 13.67 22.22 -17.55
CA ALA A 325 13.49 21.99 -16.12
C ALA A 325 13.96 23.19 -15.29
N ILE A 326 13.06 23.71 -14.45
CA ILE A 326 13.30 24.87 -13.59
C ILE A 326 14.24 24.47 -12.45
N PRO A 327 15.46 25.04 -12.34
CA PRO A 327 16.39 24.71 -11.27
C PRO A 327 15.83 25.02 -9.88
N GLU A 328 16.14 24.16 -8.91
CA GLU A 328 15.87 24.42 -7.50
C GLU A 328 17.10 25.05 -6.83
N ARG A 329 16.91 26.14 -6.08
CA ARG A 329 18.04 26.91 -5.50
C ARG A 329 18.84 26.14 -4.45
N PHE A 330 18.22 25.20 -3.77
CA PHE A 330 18.82 24.50 -2.63
C PHE A 330 18.75 23.00 -2.83
N ASP A 331 19.92 22.35 -2.78
CA ASP A 331 19.97 20.90 -2.68
C ASP A 331 20.24 20.44 -1.24
N SER A 332 19.14 20.26 -0.50
CA SER A 332 19.15 19.75 0.87
C SER A 332 19.36 18.24 0.98
N VAL A 333 19.42 17.48 -0.13
CA VAL A 333 19.44 16.00 -0.05
C VAL A 333 20.69 15.47 0.63
N ASN A 334 21.87 16.07 0.38
CA ASN A 334 23.09 15.65 1.08
C ASN A 334 22.95 15.79 2.62
N LEU A 335 22.33 16.88 3.08
CA LEU A 335 22.07 17.08 4.52
C LEU A 335 21.04 16.08 5.04
N GLU A 336 19.97 15.83 4.28
CA GLU A 336 18.93 14.83 4.61
C GLU A 336 19.54 13.42 4.74
N LEU A 337 20.43 13.04 3.81
CA LEU A 337 21.14 11.76 3.82
C LEU A 337 22.07 11.64 5.03
N LYS A 338 22.87 12.66 5.34
CA LYS A 338 23.75 12.69 6.54
C LYS A 338 22.96 12.57 7.85
N PHE A 339 21.84 13.28 7.93
CA PHE A 339 20.97 13.23 9.10
C PHE A 339 20.38 11.83 9.25
N TRP A 340 19.95 11.20 8.16
CA TRP A 340 19.40 9.86 8.21
C TRP A 340 20.44 8.79 8.56
N ASP A 341 21.64 8.85 7.99
CA ASP A 341 22.76 7.97 8.38
C ASP A 341 23.03 8.06 9.88
N THR A 342 23.00 9.27 10.44
CA THR A 342 23.13 9.50 11.88
C THR A 342 21.99 8.83 12.66
N GLN A 343 20.73 8.99 12.22
CA GLN A 343 19.58 8.33 12.85
C GLN A 343 19.65 6.80 12.76
N LEU A 344 20.09 6.26 11.63
CA LEU A 344 20.25 4.83 11.42
C LEU A 344 21.33 4.27 12.36
N LYS A 345 22.49 4.94 12.47
CA LYS A 345 23.55 4.58 13.42
C LYS A 345 23.06 4.59 14.86
N ILE A 346 22.33 5.63 15.27
CA ILE A 346 21.70 5.69 16.60
C ILE A 346 20.77 4.51 16.81
N ARG A 347 19.99 4.11 15.82
CA ARG A 347 19.08 2.96 15.94
C ARG A 347 19.77 1.62 16.01
N ILE A 348 20.76 1.38 15.14
CA ILE A 348 21.54 0.15 15.18
C ILE A 348 22.20 0.04 16.55
N TRP A 349 22.74 1.16 17.06
CA TRP A 349 23.28 1.25 18.40
C TRP A 349 22.24 0.95 19.49
N CYS A 350 21.06 1.60 19.46
CA CYS A 350 19.98 1.34 20.41
C CYS A 350 19.45 -0.10 20.34
N ALA A 351 19.28 -0.66 19.14
CA ALA A 351 18.83 -2.04 18.96
C ALA A 351 19.87 -3.00 19.53
N HIS A 352 21.15 -2.81 19.22
CA HIS A 352 22.22 -3.63 19.78
C HIS A 352 22.24 -3.55 21.33
N TRP A 353 22.01 -2.36 21.89
CA TRP A 353 21.85 -2.18 23.33
C TRP A 353 20.63 -2.90 23.88
N CYS A 354 19.47 -2.78 23.24
CA CYS A 354 18.23 -3.44 23.60
C CYS A 354 18.25 -4.97 23.41
N TYR A 355 19.26 -5.55 22.77
CA TYR A 355 19.43 -7.01 22.68
C TYR A 355 20.60 -7.53 23.53
N SER A 356 21.46 -6.64 24.02
CA SER A 356 22.55 -7.01 24.93
C SER A 356 22.10 -6.92 26.39
N VAL A 357 22.44 -7.93 27.21
CA VAL A 357 22.19 -7.89 28.67
C VAL A 357 22.79 -6.62 29.32
N PRO A 358 24.01 -6.17 28.98
CA PRO A 358 24.56 -4.91 29.49
C PRO A 358 23.73 -3.69 29.09
N GLY A 359 23.23 -3.63 27.85
CA GLY A 359 22.44 -2.49 27.39
C GLY A 359 21.09 -2.38 28.09
N HIS A 360 20.45 -3.49 28.49
CA HIS A 360 19.28 -3.45 29.36
C HIS A 360 19.62 -2.88 30.75
N LEU A 361 20.74 -3.30 31.35
CA LEU A 361 21.17 -2.79 32.64
C LEU A 361 21.46 -1.29 32.59
N ILE A 362 22.14 -0.82 31.54
CA ILE A 362 22.43 0.62 31.39
C ILE A 362 21.14 1.41 31.11
N PHE A 363 20.22 0.90 30.29
CA PHE A 363 18.94 1.56 30.05
C PHE A 363 18.10 1.67 31.34
N ILE A 364 18.05 0.60 32.15
CA ILE A 364 17.39 0.62 33.47
C ILE A 364 18.08 1.65 34.38
N CYS A 365 19.41 1.70 34.41
CA CYS A 365 20.16 2.70 35.19
C CYS A 365 19.87 4.13 34.73
N LEU A 366 19.83 4.39 33.42
CA LEU A 366 19.53 5.73 32.87
C LEU A 366 18.09 6.16 33.14
N LEU A 367 17.12 5.25 32.96
CA LEU A 367 15.72 5.50 33.27
C LEU A 367 15.54 5.78 34.76
N PHE A 368 16.26 5.03 35.61
CA PHE A 368 16.28 5.24 37.04
C PHE A 368 16.89 6.59 37.43
N LEU A 369 18.03 6.98 36.85
CA LEU A 369 18.66 8.28 37.07
C LEU A 369 17.75 9.45 36.62
N PHE A 370 17.01 9.25 35.54
CA PHE A 370 16.05 10.26 35.06
C PHE A 370 14.84 10.36 36.00
N CYS A 371 14.27 9.23 36.42
CA CYS A 371 13.17 9.18 37.38
C CYS A 371 13.56 9.70 38.76
N SER A 372 14.77 9.38 39.26
CA SER A 372 15.24 9.87 40.55
C SER A 372 15.44 11.38 40.52
N ARG A 373 15.99 11.94 39.43
CA ARG A 373 16.10 13.39 39.26
C ARG A 373 14.72 14.06 39.22
N PHE A 374 13.78 13.49 38.47
CA PHE A 374 12.40 14.00 38.43
C PHE A 374 11.69 13.94 39.79
N LEU A 375 11.90 12.87 40.56
CA LEU A 375 11.33 12.73 41.90
C LEU A 375 11.98 13.67 42.92
N VAL A 376 13.31 13.88 42.83
CA VAL A 376 14.06 14.80 43.69
C VAL A 376 13.62 16.24 43.47
N ASP A 377 13.37 16.62 42.21
CA ASP A 377 12.96 17.98 41.86
C ASP A 377 11.49 18.27 42.26
N ASN A 378 10.63 17.24 42.37
CA ASN A 378 9.22 17.40 42.70
C ASN A 378 8.84 17.04 44.16
N PHE A 379 9.66 16.25 44.87
CA PHE A 379 9.36 15.79 46.23
C PHE A 379 10.63 15.73 47.10
N CYS A 380 10.84 16.76 47.93
CA CYS A 380 12.01 16.87 48.82
C CYS A 380 12.17 15.71 49.83
N GLU A 381 11.08 15.06 50.26
CA GLU A 381 11.14 14.02 51.30
C GLU A 381 11.34 12.58 50.77
N LEU A 382 11.28 12.36 49.46
CA LEU A 382 11.39 11.01 48.86
C LEU A 382 12.82 10.59 48.48
N ARG A 383 13.83 11.40 48.81
CA ARG A 383 15.24 11.16 48.45
C ARG A 383 15.74 9.80 48.93
N PHE A 384 15.42 9.43 50.18
CA PHE A 384 15.85 8.16 50.76
C PHE A 384 15.16 6.94 50.14
N PHE A 385 13.86 7.05 49.83
CA PHE A 385 13.09 5.92 49.32
C PHE A 385 13.58 5.48 47.93
N SER A 386 13.95 6.45 47.08
CA SER A 386 14.49 6.15 45.74
C SER A 386 15.80 5.34 45.81
N VAL A 387 16.71 5.69 46.72
CA VAL A 387 18.01 5.02 46.89
C VAL A 387 17.84 3.57 47.36
N PHE A 388 16.94 3.32 48.31
CA PHE A 388 16.67 1.96 48.80
C PHE A 388 15.98 1.07 47.76
N CYS A 389 15.05 1.62 46.97
CA CYS A 389 14.45 0.89 45.85
C CYS A 389 15.50 0.52 44.79
N PHE A 390 16.45 1.42 44.49
CA PHE A 390 17.54 1.13 43.56
C PHE A 390 18.42 -0.01 44.07
N LEU A 391 18.83 0.07 45.34
CA LEU A 391 19.68 -0.94 45.96
C LEU A 391 18.99 -2.30 45.98
N GLY A 392 17.67 -2.33 46.25
CA GLY A 392 16.86 -3.55 46.21
C GLY A 392 16.78 -4.17 44.82
N ILE A 393 16.59 -3.36 43.77
CA ILE A 393 16.58 -3.84 42.38
C ILE A 393 17.96 -4.36 41.97
N LEU A 394 19.03 -3.66 42.33
CA LEU A 394 20.42 -4.08 42.08
C LEU A 394 20.74 -5.41 42.75
N LEU A 395 20.30 -5.60 44.00
CA LEU A 395 20.47 -6.85 44.74
C LEU A 395 19.64 -8.01 44.16
N LEU A 396 18.42 -7.75 43.68
CA LEU A 396 17.60 -8.76 43.00
C LEU A 396 18.21 -9.19 41.66
N VAL A 397 18.70 -8.22 40.87
CA VAL A 397 19.42 -8.49 39.62
C VAL A 397 20.71 -9.26 39.91
N TYR A 398 21.48 -8.84 40.92
CA TYR A 398 22.69 -9.53 41.36
C TYR A 398 22.42 -10.98 41.78
N GLY A 399 21.36 -11.21 42.56
CA GLY A 399 20.93 -12.55 42.97
C GLY A 399 20.51 -13.44 41.79
N HIS A 400 19.80 -12.86 40.80
CA HIS A 400 19.37 -13.60 39.62
C HIS A 400 20.54 -14.04 38.73
N PHE A 401 21.59 -13.21 38.58
CA PHE A 401 22.80 -13.56 37.82
C PHE A 401 23.73 -14.52 38.58
N HIS A 402 23.80 -14.43 39.91
CA HIS A 402 24.60 -15.34 40.75
C HIS A 402 24.12 -16.81 40.64
N LEU A 403 22.84 -17.04 40.37
CA LEU A 403 22.27 -18.38 40.22
C LEU A 403 22.58 -19.05 38.87
N LYS A 404 23.15 -18.35 37.88
CA LYS A 404 23.37 -18.85 36.51
C LYS A 404 24.82 -19.08 36.06
N GLY A 405 25.82 -18.95 36.94
CA GLY A 405 27.20 -19.41 36.68
C GLY A 405 28.31 -18.41 37.00
N ARG A 406 29.45 -18.93 37.45
CA ARG A 406 30.52 -18.21 38.18
C ARG A 406 31.31 -17.16 37.39
N THR A 407 31.31 -17.16 36.06
CA THR A 407 32.19 -16.27 35.26
C THR A 407 31.75 -14.81 35.22
N ILE A 408 30.47 -14.51 35.45
CA ILE A 408 29.94 -13.13 35.53
C ILE A 408 30.21 -12.50 36.91
N LEU A 409 30.42 -13.33 37.93
CA LEU A 409 30.54 -12.90 39.33
C LEU A 409 31.81 -12.08 39.59
N ASP A 410 32.92 -12.42 38.94
CA ASP A 410 34.20 -11.73 39.14
C ASP A 410 34.21 -10.34 38.47
N VAL A 411 33.52 -10.20 37.33
CA VAL A 411 33.33 -8.90 36.66
C VAL A 411 32.37 -8.02 37.44
N LEU A 412 31.30 -8.58 38.02
CA LEU A 412 30.36 -7.81 38.85
C LEU A 412 30.96 -7.41 40.20
N LYS A 413 31.74 -8.27 40.87
CA LYS A 413 32.44 -7.90 42.11
C LYS A 413 33.37 -6.72 41.90
N ARG A 414 34.13 -6.70 40.80
CA ARG A 414 35.05 -5.60 40.48
C ARG A 414 34.32 -4.29 40.24
N ASN A 415 33.20 -4.32 39.49
CA ASN A 415 32.42 -3.12 39.18
C ASN A 415 31.58 -2.62 40.36
N ILE A 416 31.07 -3.50 41.22
CA ILE A 416 30.37 -3.11 42.46
C ILE A 416 31.34 -2.45 43.43
N VAL A 417 32.56 -2.97 43.59
CA VAL A 417 33.58 -2.33 44.43
C VAL A 417 33.89 -0.94 43.90
N ILE A 418 34.12 -0.77 42.59
CA ILE A 418 34.39 0.54 41.99
C ILE A 418 33.19 1.50 42.18
N PHE A 419 31.97 1.02 42.00
CA PHE A 419 30.76 1.84 42.15
C PHE A 419 30.50 2.24 43.61
N VAL A 420 30.68 1.32 44.56
CA VAL A 420 30.51 1.61 45.99
C VAL A 420 31.59 2.59 46.47
N PHE A 421 32.86 2.38 46.11
CA PHE A 421 33.92 3.30 46.51
C PHE A 421 33.78 4.68 45.87
N GLY A 422 33.40 4.76 44.58
CA GLY A 422 33.17 6.04 43.92
C GLY A 422 31.98 6.82 44.49
N ASN A 423 30.91 6.14 44.90
CA ASN A 423 29.78 6.81 45.56
C ASN A 423 30.09 7.19 47.01
N VAL A 424 30.91 6.42 47.73
CA VAL A 424 31.37 6.81 49.08
C VAL A 424 32.28 8.03 49.01
N GLU A 425 33.20 8.11 48.05
CA GLU A 425 34.01 9.33 47.83
C GLU A 425 33.12 10.53 47.48
N TYR A 426 32.16 10.36 46.56
CA TYR A 426 31.25 11.45 46.19
C TYR A 426 30.38 11.91 47.37
N PHE A 427 29.94 10.98 48.22
CA PHE A 427 29.16 11.29 49.41
C PHE A 427 30.00 11.99 50.48
N VAL A 428 31.25 11.57 50.69
CA VAL A 428 32.19 12.22 51.61
C VAL A 428 32.55 13.62 51.13
N ILE A 429 32.82 13.82 49.83
CA ILE A 429 33.11 15.13 49.24
C ILE A 429 31.89 16.06 49.35
N SER A 430 30.70 15.55 49.05
CA SER A 430 29.45 16.31 49.16
C SER A 430 29.13 16.69 50.61
N TYR A 431 29.38 15.77 51.55
CA TYR A 431 29.21 16.01 52.99
C TYR A 431 30.22 17.03 53.52
N PHE A 432 31.47 16.98 53.07
CA PHE A 432 32.48 17.99 53.36
C PHE A 432 32.08 19.37 52.84
N PHE A 433 31.58 19.46 51.60
CA PHE A 433 31.06 20.72 51.05
C PHE A 433 29.89 21.27 51.87
N LEU A 434 29.01 20.40 52.37
CA LEU A 434 27.84 20.78 53.18
C LEU A 434 28.25 21.29 54.58
N ILE A 435 29.26 20.68 55.19
CA ILE A 435 29.84 21.15 56.46
C ILE A 435 30.54 22.51 56.29
N PHE A 436 31.30 22.68 55.20
CA PHE A 436 32.02 23.94 54.93
C PHE A 436 31.10 25.08 54.51
N SER A 437 30.02 24.80 53.77
CA SER A 437 29.03 25.82 53.41
C SER A 437 28.07 26.18 54.56
N GLY A 438 27.89 25.29 55.54
CA GLY A 438 27.10 25.55 56.75
C GLY A 438 27.77 26.50 57.77
N HIS A 439 29.08 26.70 57.70
CA HIS A 439 29.81 27.54 58.67
C HIS A 439 29.81 29.05 58.35
N SER A 440 29.32 29.46 57.17
CA SER A 440 29.36 30.86 56.73
C SER A 440 28.07 31.65 56.96
N CYS A 441 27.08 31.09 57.66
CA CYS A 441 25.78 31.74 57.88
C CYS A 441 25.43 31.86 59.37
N LYS A 442 26.27 32.58 60.13
CA LYS A 442 25.90 33.14 61.45
C LYS A 442 26.86 34.26 61.84
N LYS A 443 26.66 35.43 61.23
CA LYS A 443 26.99 36.76 61.78
C LYS A 443 26.31 37.81 60.90
N ASN A 444 25.08 38.16 61.29
CA ASN A 444 24.45 39.47 61.14
C ASN A 444 23.03 39.34 61.72
N LEU A 445 22.94 39.56 63.02
CA LEU A 445 21.76 40.03 63.75
C LEU A 445 22.25 41.10 64.71
#